data_AF-A0A180FCX8-F1
#
_entry.id   AF-A0A180FCX8-F1
#
_cell.length_a   1.000
_cell.length_b   1.000
_cell.length_c   1.000
_cell.angle_alpha   90.00
_cell.angle_beta   90.00
_cell.angle_gamma   90.00
#
_symmetry.space_group_name_H-M   'P 1'
#
loop_
_entity.id
_entity.type
_entity.pdbx_description
1 polymer ?
#
loop_
_entity_poly.entity_id
_entity_poly.type
_entity_poly.pdbx_seq_one_letter_code
_entity_poly.pdbx_strand_id
1 'polypeptide(L)'
;MGKQRIEQREIQVATTDGVGKQLEQTYTVDDNCLPSPQELASYQAIDPQIVNCLIEVSKREQIHRHNMDNEKVGLVKRADERDGRMNWWGMFFAFLSIVSLCILSAFALYLDKPWFAGIVGLGTLASVASVFVRGSDSKSNKK
;
A
#
# COMPACT_ATOMS: atom_id res chain seq x y z
N MET A 1 22.78 17.85 -1.96
CA MET A 1 21.87 18.90 -2.43
C MET A 1 21.37 18.46 -3.79
N GLY A 2 20.13 17.95 -3.86
CA GLY A 2 19.57 17.45 -5.12
C GLY A 2 19.34 18.59 -6.10
N LYS A 3 19.69 18.37 -7.38
CA LYS A 3 19.42 19.37 -8.42
C LYS A 3 17.94 19.28 -8.77
N GLN A 4 17.22 20.37 -8.58
CA GLN A 4 15.81 20.48 -8.93
C GLN A 4 15.71 21.17 -10.29
N ARG A 5 15.14 20.49 -11.28
CA ARG A 5 14.77 21.08 -12.57
C ARG A 5 13.24 21.08 -12.69
N ILE A 6 12.71 22.25 -13.00
CA ILE A 6 11.28 22.47 -13.22
C ILE A 6 11.11 22.78 -14.70
N GLU A 7 10.49 21.87 -15.45
CA GLU A 7 10.11 22.11 -16.84
C GLU A 7 8.59 22.30 -16.90
N GLN A 8 8.14 23.46 -17.39
CA GLN A 8 6.73 23.77 -17.58
C GLN A 8 6.42 23.81 -19.08
N ARG A 9 5.46 23.00 -19.52
CA ARG A 9 4.98 22.99 -20.91
C ARG A 9 3.50 23.32 -20.92
N GLU A 10 3.14 24.43 -21.55
CA GLU A 10 1.74 24.81 -21.79
C GLU A 10 1.33 24.33 -23.19
N ILE A 11 0.33 23.46 -23.28
CA ILE A 11 -0.28 23.05 -24.54
C ILE A 11 -1.69 23.64 -24.59
N GLN A 12 -1.94 24.51 -25.57
CA GLN A 12 -3.28 25.03 -25.84
C GLN A 12 -4.04 23.99 -26.66
N VAL A 13 -5.09 23.41 -26.08
CA VAL A 13 -5.94 22.44 -26.76
C VAL A 13 -7.23 23.16 -27.16
N ALA A 14 -7.42 23.34 -28.46
CA ALA A 14 -8.67 23.86 -29.00
C ALA A 14 -9.69 22.71 -29.10
N THR A 15 -10.74 22.77 -28.29
CA THR A 15 -11.92 21.89 -28.39
C THR A 15 -13.05 22.64 -29.09
N THR A 16 -13.97 21.92 -29.72
CA THR A 16 -15.09 22.44 -30.53
C THR A 16 -15.96 23.50 -29.83
N ASP A 17 -15.97 23.54 -28.49
CA ASP A 17 -16.73 24.52 -27.67
C ASP A 17 -15.87 25.43 -26.78
N GLY A 18 -14.54 25.47 -26.95
CA GLY A 18 -13.69 26.39 -26.18
C GLY A 18 -12.18 26.06 -26.17
N VAL A 19 -11.38 27.04 -25.76
CA VAL A 19 -9.92 26.89 -25.59
C VAL A 19 -9.62 26.40 -24.16
N GLY A 20 -9.20 25.14 -24.04
CA GLY A 20 -8.65 24.59 -22.79
C GLY A 20 -7.14 24.76 -22.74
N LYS A 21 -6.60 25.17 -21.59
CA LYS A 21 -5.15 25.17 -21.34
C LYS A 21 -4.78 23.91 -20.56
N GLN A 22 -3.92 23.06 -21.13
CA GLN A 22 -3.32 21.95 -20.40
C GLN A 22 -1.93 22.38 -19.93
N LEU A 23 -1.75 22.50 -18.61
CA LEU A 23 -0.48 22.81 -17.96
C LEU A 23 0.20 21.50 -17.56
N GLU A 24 1.35 21.19 -18.14
CA GLU A 24 2.18 20.05 -17.75
C GLU A 24 3.41 20.58 -17.00
N GLN A 25 3.51 20.27 -15.70
CA GLN A 25 4.66 20.62 -14.87
C GLN A 25 5.44 19.34 -14.56
N THR A 26 6.66 19.23 -15.11
CA THR A 26 7.56 18.11 -14.84
C THR A 26 8.60 18.56 -13.80
N TYR A 27 8.52 17.95 -12.61
CA TYR A 27 9.49 18.15 -11.52
C TYR A 27 10.51 17.01 -11.56
N THR A 28 11.74 17.30 -11.95
CA THR A 28 12.85 16.35 -11.88
C THR A 28 13.76 16.71 -10.72
N VAL A 29 13.82 15.83 -9.73
CA VAL A 29 14.72 15.94 -8.58
C VAL A 29 15.81 14.90 -8.75
N ASP A 30 17.05 15.35 -8.92
CA ASP A 30 18.22 14.49 -9.03
C ASP A 30 18.75 14.14 -7.63
N ASP A 31 18.49 12.92 -7.18
CA ASP A 31 18.90 12.38 -5.87
C ASP A 31 20.20 11.57 -5.94
N ASN A 32 21.02 11.79 -6.98
CA ASN A 32 22.30 11.09 -7.10
C ASN A 32 23.27 11.47 -5.96
N CYS A 33 23.81 10.44 -5.30
CA CYS A 33 24.83 10.61 -4.25
C CYS A 33 26.20 11.03 -4.80
N LEU A 34 26.41 10.95 -6.13
CA LEU A 34 27.63 11.36 -6.81
C LEU A 34 27.31 12.48 -7.82
N PRO A 35 28.17 13.51 -7.92
CA PRO A 35 28.01 14.57 -8.91
C PRO A 35 28.28 14.03 -10.32
N SER A 36 27.93 14.81 -11.35
CA SER A 36 28.10 14.36 -12.73
C SER A 36 29.59 14.10 -13.05
N PRO A 37 29.93 13.24 -14.02
CA PRO A 37 31.32 12.99 -14.40
C PRO A 37 32.12 14.26 -14.76
N GLN A 38 31.43 15.24 -15.35
CA GLN A 38 32.01 16.54 -15.71
C GLN A 38 32.36 17.36 -14.46
N GLU A 39 31.50 17.33 -13.45
CA GLU A 39 31.76 17.98 -12.16
C GLU A 39 32.87 17.26 -11.39
N LEU A 40 32.89 15.92 -11.41
CA LEU A 40 33.98 15.13 -10.83
C LEU A 40 35.34 15.50 -11.42
N ALA A 41 35.42 15.67 -12.74
CA ALA A 41 36.66 16.11 -13.41
C ALA A 41 37.09 17.52 -12.95
N SER A 42 36.12 18.43 -12.75
CA SER A 42 36.40 19.78 -12.24
C SER A 42 36.90 19.77 -10.79
N TYR A 43 36.36 18.88 -9.94
CA TYR A 43 36.85 18.71 -8.57
C TYR A 43 38.25 18.08 -8.54
N GLN A 44 38.51 17.10 -9.40
CA GLN A 44 39.81 16.44 -9.51
C GLN A 44 40.93 17.41 -9.92
N ALA A 45 40.61 18.43 -10.71
CA ALA A 45 41.55 19.49 -11.08
C ALA A 45 41.96 20.39 -9.90
N ILE A 46 41.15 20.45 -8.83
CA ILE A 46 41.42 21.22 -7.61
C ILE A 46 42.20 20.37 -6.61
N ASP A 47 41.79 19.12 -6.41
CA ASP A 47 42.48 18.14 -5.56
C ASP A 47 42.35 16.73 -6.17
N PRO A 48 43.46 16.05 -6.51
CA PRO A 48 43.41 14.72 -7.10
C PRO A 48 42.83 13.63 -6.16
N GLN A 49 42.79 13.85 -4.84
CA GLN A 49 42.25 12.88 -3.87
C GLN A 49 40.76 13.05 -3.57
N ILE A 50 40.15 14.17 -3.97
CA ILE A 50 38.75 14.49 -3.64
C ILE A 50 37.76 13.44 -4.17
N VAL A 51 38.05 12.84 -5.33
CA VAL A 51 37.19 11.83 -5.96
C VAL A 51 37.11 10.58 -5.08
N ASN A 52 38.23 10.15 -4.49
CA ASN A 52 38.25 9.00 -3.59
C ASN A 52 37.44 9.27 -2.31
N CYS A 53 37.58 10.48 -1.75
CA CYS A 53 36.81 10.92 -0.59
C CYS A 53 35.30 10.94 -0.91
N LEU A 54 34.90 11.49 -2.06
CA LEU A 54 33.50 11.51 -2.50
C LEU A 54 32.95 10.09 -2.67
N ILE A 55 33.70 9.17 -3.29
CA ILE A 55 33.28 7.77 -3.42
C ILE A 55 33.08 7.12 -2.04
N GLU A 56 33.97 7.37 -1.08
CA GLU A 56 33.85 6.82 0.28
C GLU A 56 32.61 7.39 1.00
N VAL A 57 32.39 8.70 0.91
CA VAL A 57 31.22 9.36 1.48
C VAL A 57 29.94 8.85 0.83
N SER A 58 29.89 8.70 -0.49
CA SER A 58 28.72 8.16 -1.21
C SER A 58 28.45 6.69 -0.84
N LYS A 59 29.48 5.86 -0.64
CA LYS A 59 29.31 4.49 -0.15
C LYS A 59 28.70 4.47 1.25
N ARG A 60 29.20 5.31 2.15
CA ARG A 60 28.68 5.43 3.53
C ARG A 60 27.22 5.88 3.54
N GLU A 61 26.89 6.86 2.72
CA GLU A 61 25.51 7.34 2.54
C GLU A 61 24.59 6.25 1.98
N GLN A 62 25.03 5.48 0.97
CA GLN A 62 24.24 4.37 0.44
C GLN A 62 23.98 3.29 1.50
N ILE A 63 24.99 2.91 2.29
CA ILE A 63 24.82 1.95 3.39
C ILE A 63 23.81 2.49 4.42
N HIS A 64 23.91 3.78 4.78
CA HIS A 64 22.97 4.42 5.69
C HIS A 64 21.54 4.39 5.15
N ARG A 65 21.34 4.75 3.87
CA ARG A 65 20.02 4.68 3.20
C ARG A 65 19.46 3.26 3.19
N HIS A 66 20.27 2.26 2.85
CA HIS A 66 19.84 0.87 2.88
C HIS A 66 19.47 0.39 4.29
N ASN A 67 20.22 0.79 5.31
CA ASN A 67 19.87 0.45 6.68
C ASN A 67 18.55 1.10 7.10
N MET A 68 18.38 2.40 6.81
CA MET A 68 17.13 3.12 7.09
C MET A 68 15.94 2.50 6.35
N ASP A 69 16.11 2.11 5.08
CA ASP A 69 15.05 1.46 4.31
C ASP A 69 14.72 0.08 4.88
N ASN A 70 15.72 -0.70 5.31
CA ASN A 70 15.49 -1.97 6.00
C ASN A 70 14.75 -1.80 7.32
N GLU A 71 15.06 -0.76 8.10
CA GLU A 71 14.33 -0.44 9.34
C GLU A 71 12.88 -0.07 9.06
N LYS A 72 12.62 0.80 8.06
CA LYS A 72 11.26 1.15 7.64
C LYS A 72 10.48 -0.08 7.18
N VAL A 73 11.07 -0.92 6.33
CA VAL A 73 10.46 -2.18 5.88
C VAL A 73 10.20 -3.11 7.07
N GLY A 74 11.12 -3.19 8.03
CA GLY A 74 10.96 -3.97 9.24
C GLY A 74 9.79 -3.51 10.11
N LEU A 75 9.58 -2.19 10.24
CA LEU A 75 8.44 -1.62 10.96
C LEU A 75 7.11 -1.95 10.28
N VAL A 76 7.03 -1.83 8.95
CA VAL A 76 5.84 -2.19 8.17
C VAL A 76 5.55 -3.68 8.30
N LYS A 77 6.56 -4.55 8.14
CA LYS A 77 6.39 -6.01 8.30
C LYS A 77 5.87 -6.39 9.68
N ARG A 78 6.38 -5.77 10.76
CA ARG A 78 5.90 -6.03 12.12
C ARG A 78 4.46 -5.57 12.36
N ALA A 79 4.03 -4.50 11.68
CA ALA A 79 2.64 -4.07 11.71
C ALA A 79 1.74 -5.09 10.99
N ASP A 80 2.12 -5.49 9.77
CA ASP A 80 1.39 -6.49 8.98
C ASP A 80 1.29 -7.85 9.67
N GLU A 81 2.35 -8.31 10.34
CA GLU A 81 2.37 -9.59 11.07
C GLU A 81 1.38 -9.59 12.25
N ARG A 82 1.21 -8.45 12.94
CA ARG A 82 0.24 -8.31 14.03
C ARG A 82 -1.19 -8.36 13.50
N ASP A 83 -1.45 -7.68 12.40
CA ASP A 83 -2.77 -7.65 11.77
C ASP A 83 -3.13 -9.00 11.15
N GLY A 84 -2.17 -9.68 10.53
CA GLY A 84 -2.35 -11.01 9.95
C GLY A 84 -2.78 -12.05 10.97
N ARG A 85 -2.15 -12.08 12.15
CA ARG A 85 -2.51 -13.02 13.22
C ARG A 85 -3.89 -12.72 13.80
N MET A 86 -4.24 -11.46 14.01
CA MET A 86 -5.54 -11.07 14.53
C MET A 86 -6.67 -11.38 13.53
N ASN A 87 -6.43 -11.14 12.24
CA ASN A 87 -7.35 -11.49 11.17
C ASN A 87 -7.56 -13.01 11.05
N TRP A 88 -6.49 -13.81 11.19
CA TRP A 88 -6.60 -15.27 11.18
C TRP A 88 -7.45 -15.82 12.34
N TRP A 89 -7.22 -15.33 13.56
CA TRP A 89 -8.03 -15.71 14.71
C TRP A 89 -9.49 -15.23 14.58
N GLY A 90 -9.71 -14.01 14.08
CA GLY A 90 -11.04 -13.50 13.81
C GLY A 90 -11.83 -14.37 12.82
N MET A 91 -11.18 -14.79 11.73
CA MET A 91 -11.80 -15.66 10.74
C MET A 91 -12.06 -17.08 11.29
N PHE A 92 -11.14 -17.61 12.11
CA PHE A 92 -11.33 -18.89 12.79
C PHE A 92 -12.51 -18.88 13.76
N PHE A 93 -12.63 -17.85 14.60
CA PHE A 93 -13.77 -17.70 15.52
C PHE A 93 -15.09 -17.46 14.79
N ALA A 94 -15.09 -16.70 13.69
CA ALA A 94 -16.26 -16.51 12.85
C ALA A 94 -16.74 -17.84 12.24
N PHE A 95 -15.81 -18.66 11.73
CA PHE A 95 -16.12 -19.99 11.21
C PHE A 95 -16.68 -20.90 12.30
N LEU A 96 -16.03 -20.95 13.48
CA LEU A 96 -16.47 -21.77 14.60
C LEU A 96 -17.88 -21.38 15.09
N SER A 97 -18.18 -20.08 15.11
CA SER A 97 -19.49 -19.55 15.46
C SER A 97 -20.59 -20.04 14.51
N ILE A 98 -20.35 -19.96 13.19
CA ILE A 98 -21.30 -20.44 12.17
C ILE A 98 -21.53 -21.95 12.33
N VAL A 99 -20.48 -22.74 12.50
CA VAL A 99 -20.60 -24.19 12.71
C VAL A 99 -21.42 -24.49 13.98
N SER A 100 -21.16 -23.78 15.07
CA SER A 100 -21.92 -23.95 16.31
C SER A 100 -23.40 -23.61 16.14
N LEU A 101 -23.74 -22.55 15.40
CA LEU A 101 -25.12 -22.16 15.11
C LEU A 101 -25.84 -23.17 14.20
N CYS A 102 -25.13 -23.76 13.24
CA CYS A 102 -25.65 -24.84 12.40
C CYS A 102 -25.94 -26.09 13.24
N ILE A 103 -25.04 -26.48 14.14
CA ILE A 103 -25.24 -27.63 15.05
C ILE A 103 -26.44 -27.35 15.97
N LEU A 104 -26.55 -26.15 16.54
CA LEU A 104 -27.68 -25.78 17.39
C LEU A 104 -29.01 -25.84 16.64
N SER A 105 -29.03 -25.34 15.39
CA SER A 105 -30.23 -25.39 14.53
C SER A 105 -30.63 -26.83 14.21
N ALA A 106 -29.66 -27.69 13.86
CA ALA A 106 -29.92 -29.10 13.61
C ALA A 106 -30.43 -29.83 14.85
N PHE A 107 -29.85 -29.54 16.02
CA PHE A 107 -30.29 -30.10 17.30
C PHE A 107 -31.71 -29.61 17.70
N ALA A 108 -32.05 -28.36 17.39
CA ALA A 108 -33.39 -27.83 17.63
C ALA A 108 -34.44 -28.48 16.71
N LEU A 109 -34.10 -28.80 15.46
CA LEU A 109 -34.95 -29.60 14.57
C LEU A 109 -35.14 -31.00 15.11
N TYR A 110 -34.08 -31.61 15.65
CA TYR A 110 -34.16 -32.93 16.27
C TYR A 110 -35.11 -32.97 17.49
N LEU A 111 -35.21 -31.86 18.23
CA LEU A 111 -36.12 -31.71 19.37
C LEU A 111 -37.55 -31.25 18.98
N ASP A 112 -37.93 -31.31 17.70
CA ASP A 112 -39.21 -30.82 17.18
C ASP A 112 -39.52 -29.37 17.57
N LYS A 113 -38.49 -28.51 17.60
CA LYS A 113 -38.63 -27.05 17.76
C LYS A 113 -38.35 -26.31 16.44
N PRO A 114 -39.19 -26.48 15.41
CA PRO A 114 -38.94 -25.95 14.08
C PRO A 114 -38.94 -24.41 14.03
N TRP A 115 -39.70 -23.75 14.90
CA TRP A 115 -39.76 -22.29 14.96
C TRP A 115 -38.40 -21.68 15.37
N PHE A 116 -37.69 -22.32 16.30
CA PHE A 116 -36.37 -21.86 16.75
C PHE A 116 -35.31 -22.12 15.68
N ALA A 117 -35.31 -23.31 15.10
CA ALA A 117 -34.41 -23.65 14.01
C ALA A 117 -34.60 -22.75 12.78
N GLY A 118 -35.84 -22.35 12.48
CA GLY A 118 -36.17 -21.42 11.40
C GLY A 118 -35.53 -20.05 11.58
N ILE A 119 -35.68 -19.44 12.76
CA ILE A 119 -35.12 -18.10 13.05
C ILE A 119 -33.59 -18.14 13.05
N VAL A 120 -33.00 -19.12 13.73
CA VAL A 120 -31.53 -19.22 13.85
C VAL A 120 -30.88 -19.58 12.51
N GLY A 121 -31.47 -20.52 11.76
CA GLY A 121 -30.99 -20.91 10.44
C GLY A 121 -31.07 -19.77 9.42
N LEU A 122 -32.23 -19.09 9.32
CA LEU A 122 -32.41 -17.95 8.43
C LEU A 122 -31.46 -16.80 8.78
N GLY A 123 -31.31 -16.47 10.06
CA GLY A 123 -30.41 -15.41 10.53
C GLY A 123 -28.95 -15.70 10.19
N THR A 124 -28.51 -16.95 10.32
CA THR A 124 -27.16 -17.38 9.96
C THR A 124 -26.91 -17.23 8.45
N LEU A 125 -27.85 -17.66 7.61
CA LEU A 125 -27.75 -17.53 6.15
C LEU A 125 -27.75 -16.06 5.70
N ALA A 126 -28.63 -15.24 6.26
CA ALA A 126 -28.70 -13.81 5.97
C ALA A 126 -27.41 -13.08 6.36
N SER A 127 -26.82 -13.43 7.50
CA SER A 127 -25.53 -12.90 7.94
C SER A 127 -24.42 -13.21 6.94
N VAL A 128 -24.30 -14.47 6.50
CA VAL A 128 -23.32 -14.87 5.48
C VAL A 128 -23.55 -14.14 4.16
N ALA A 129 -24.80 -14.09 3.68
CA ALA A 129 -25.15 -13.39 2.45
C ALA A 129 -24.79 -11.90 2.52
N SER A 130 -25.04 -11.23 3.66
CA SER A 130 -24.72 -9.82 3.86
C SER A 130 -23.23 -9.50 3.72
N VAL A 131 -22.35 -10.42 4.15
CA VAL A 131 -20.90 -10.26 4.03
C VAL A 131 -20.46 -10.30 2.57
N PHE A 132 -21.04 -11.19 1.76
CA PHE A 132 -20.76 -11.27 0.33
C PHE A 132 -21.26 -10.04 -0.43
N VAL A 133 -22.47 -9.55 -0.13
CA VAL A 133 -23.04 -8.35 -0.77
C VAL A 133 -22.23 -7.09 -0.42
N ARG A 134 -21.86 -6.92 0.86
CA ARG A 134 -21.06 -5.76 1.28
C ARG A 134 -19.62 -5.82 0.75
N GLY A 135 -19.09 -7.03 0.54
CA GLY A 135 -17.81 -7.24 -0.12
C GLY A 135 -17.79 -6.78 -1.58
N SER A 136 -18.88 -7.00 -2.34
CA SER A 136 -18.98 -6.54 -3.74
C SER A 136 -19.06 -5.01 -3.87
N ASP A 137 -19.77 -4.32 -2.98
CA ASP A 137 -19.90 -2.85 -3.05
C ASP A 137 -18.58 -2.14 -2.73
N SER A 138 -17.76 -2.70 -1.83
CA SER A 138 -16.45 -2.14 -1.48
C SER A 138 -15.46 -2.12 -2.65
N LYS A 139 -15.62 -3.00 -3.64
CA LYS A 139 -14.82 -2.99 -4.88
C LYS A 139 -15.34 -2.01 -5.93
N SER A 140 -16.63 -1.67 -5.89
CA SER A 140 -17.24 -0.73 -6.84
C SER A 140 -16.90 0.73 -6.52
N ASN A 141 -16.69 1.08 -5.25
CA ASN A 141 -16.41 2.47 -4.82
C ASN A 141 -14.90 2.83 -4.84
N LYS A 142 -14.08 1.99 -5.46
CA LYS A 142 -12.62 2.19 -5.63
C LYS A 142 -12.20 2.34 -7.10
N LYS A 143 -13.17 2.51 -8.01
CA LYS A 143 -12.97 2.96 -9.39
C LYS A 143 -13.36 4.43 -9.51
#